data_AF-A0A1G2XQK0-F1
#
_entry.id   AF-A0A1G2XQK0-F1
#
_cell.length_a   1.000
_cell.length_b   1.000
_cell.length_c   1.000
_cell.angle_alpha   90.00
_cell.angle_beta   90.00
_cell.angle_gamma   90.00
#
_symmetry.space_group_name_H-M   'P 1'
#
loop_
_entity.id
_entity.type
_entity.pdbx_description
1 polymer ?
#
loop_
_entity_poly.entity_id
_entity_poly.type
_entity_poly.pdbx_seq_one_letter_code
_entity_poly.pdbx_strand_id
1 'polypeptide(L)' 'MRFDYSQFPTNDKDSEWSISPYLTFWQSEFTRLRLEYSHKERNSVTMPVEEGDNALTLQATFTIGSHRPHPF' A
#
# COMPACT_ATOMS: atom_id res chain seq x y z
N MET A 1 -5.19 -3.62 6.19
CA MET A 1 -5.88 -3.61 4.89
C MET A 1 -6.22 -2.17 4.55
N ARG A 2 -6.00 -1.75 3.30
CA ARG A 2 -6.39 -0.44 2.78
C ARG A 2 -7.37 -0.61 1.63
N PHE A 3 -8.36 0.27 1.55
CA PHE A 3 -9.24 0.43 0.41
C PHE A 3 -9.23 1.91 0.01
N ASP A 4 -9.12 2.19 -1.28
CA ASP A 4 -9.11 3.54 -1.81
C ASP A 4 -10.08 3.64 -2.97
N TYR A 5 -10.69 4.82 -3.09
CA TYR A 5 -11.56 5.17 -4.19
C TYR A 5 -11.26 6.61 -4.59
N SER A 6 -11.15 6.85 -5.89
CA SER A 6 -11.00 8.19 -6.44
C SER A 6 -11.84 8.35 -7.71
N GLN A 7 -12.51 9.48 -7.81
CA GLN A 7 -13.13 9.95 -9.04
C GLN A 7 -12.14 10.83 -9.80
N PHE A 8 -12.27 10.90 -11.13
CA PHE A 8 -11.37 11.72 -11.93
C PHE A 8 -11.76 13.20 -11.83
N PRO A 9 -10.78 14.11 -11.71
CA PRO A 9 -11.08 15.54 -11.53
C PRO A 9 -11.71 16.18 -12.77
N THR A 10 -11.54 15.60 -13.95
CA THR A 10 -12.02 16.13 -15.24
C THR A 10 -13.22 15.37 -15.81
N ASN A 11 -13.59 14.23 -15.23
CA ASN A 11 -14.73 13.42 -15.68
C ASN A 11 -15.34 12.68 -14.50
N ASP A 12 -16.60 12.96 -14.20
CA ASP A 12 -17.36 12.36 -13.10
C ASP A 12 -17.80 10.91 -13.38
N LYS A 13 -17.73 10.46 -14.63
CA LYS A 13 -18.06 9.09 -15.03
C LYS A 13 -16.88 8.13 -14.94
N ASP A 14 -15.67 8.66 -14.77
CA ASP A 14 -14.45 7.87 -14.66
C ASP A 14 -14.06 7.76 -13.17
N SER A 15 -13.62 6.57 -12.77
CA SER A 15 -13.23 6.30 -11.39
C SER A 15 -12.17 5.21 -11.30
N GLU A 16 -11.47 5.18 -10.17
CA GLU A 16 -10.47 4.18 -9.84
C GLU A 16 -10.69 3.72 -8.40
N TRP A 17 -10.52 2.42 -8.16
CA TRP A 17 -10.51 1.86 -6.82
C TRP A 17 -9.31 0.94 -6.62
N SER A 18 -8.90 0.77 -5.37
CA SER A 18 -7.77 -0.06 -4.99
C SER A 18 -8.05 -0.82 -3.70
N ILE A 19 -7.53 -2.04 -3.63
CA ILE A 19 -7.46 -2.84 -2.41
C ILE A 19 -6.02 -3.24 -2.15
N SER A 20 -5.54 -2.98 -0.94
CA SER A 20 -4.17 -3.32 -0.54
C SER A 20 -4.14 -4.04 0.81
N PRO A 21 -4.29 -5.38 0.85
CA PRO A 21 -3.99 -6.14 2.06
C PRO A 21 -2.48 -6.11 2.35
N TYR A 22 -2.14 -6.05 3.64
CA TYR A 22 -0.75 -6.08 4.08
C TYR A 22 -0.60 -6.89 5.36
N LEU A 23 0.58 -7.50 5.49
CA LEU A 23 1.04 -8.18 6.68
C LEU A 23 2.28 -7.46 7.19
N THR A 24 2.39 -7.32 8.50
CA THR A 24 3.54 -6.69 9.14
C THR A 24 4.10 -7.63 10.19
N PHE A 25 5.40 -7.85 10.13
CA PHE A 25 6.16 -8.66 11.07
C PHE A 25 7.19 -7.78 11.78
N TRP A 26 7.18 -7.81 13.11
CA TRP A 26 8.14 -7.13 13.95
C TRP A 26 9.09 -8.16 14.53
N GLN A 27 10.35 -8.16 14.08
CA GLN A 27 11.38 -9.03 14.64
C GLN A 27 11.94 -8.46 15.95
N SER A 28 11.99 -7.13 16.07
CA SER A 28 12.27 -6.41 17.31
C SER A 28 11.64 -5.03 17.27
N GLU A 29 11.82 -4.25 18.33
CA GLU A 29 11.46 -2.83 18.41
C GLU A 29 12.17 -1.98 17.34
N PHE A 30 13.32 -2.46 16.86
CA PHE A 30 14.18 -1.76 15.91
C PHE A 30 13.93 -2.18 14.46
N THR A 31 13.26 -3.31 14.21
CA THR A 31 13.10 -3.83 12.86
C THR A 31 11.69 -4.28 12.56
N ARG A 32 11.18 -3.81 11.42
CA ARG A 32 9.88 -4.17 10.88
C ARG A 32 10.01 -4.60 9.43
N LEU A 33 9.35 -5.71 9.10
CA LEU A 33 9.11 -6.16 7.73
C LEU A 33 7.63 -5.99 7.40
N ARG A 34 7.31 -5.50 6.20
CA ARG A 34 5.94 -5.39 5.68
C ARG A 34 5.87 -5.96 4.28
N LEU A 35 4.94 -6.89 4.08
CA LEU A 35 4.55 -7.39 2.77
C LEU A 35 3.17 -6.82 2.44
N GLU A 36 3.05 -6.23 1.26
CA GLU A 36 1.80 -5.65 0.77
C GLU A 36 1.55 -6.08 -0.67
N TYR A 37 0.33 -6.53 -0.92
CA TYR A 37 -0.18 -6.72 -2.28
C TYR A 37 -1.18 -5.60 -2.56
N SER A 38 -1.13 -5.02 -3.75
CA SER A 38 -2.06 -3.99 -4.20
C SER A 38 -2.68 -4.40 -5.53
N HIS A 39 -4.00 -4.34 -5.60
CA HIS A 39 -4.78 -4.49 -6.81
C HIS A 39 -5.55 -3.20 -7.06
N LYS A 40 -5.51 -2.70 -8.29
CA LYS A 40 -6.09 -1.41 -8.69
C LYS A 40 -6.84 -1.59 -10.00
N GLU A 41 -8.09 -1.13 -10.00
CA GLU A 41 -8.97 -1.24 -11.16
C GLU A 41 -9.49 0.15 -11.51
N ARG A 42 -9.57 0.42 -12.82
CA ARG A 42 -10.06 1.69 -13.34
C ARG A 42 -11.31 1.44 -14.17
N ASN A 43 -12.25 2.38 -14.09
CA ASN A 43 -13.40 2.44 -14.98
C ASN A 43 -13.33 3.76 -15.75
N SER A 44 -13.38 3.70 -17.08
CA SER A 44 -13.47 4.89 -17.93
C SER A 44 -14.48 4.66 -19.04
N VAL A 45 -15.34 5.65 -19.25
CA VAL A 45 -16.25 5.71 -20.40
C VAL A 45 -15.70 6.56 -21.54
N THR A 46 -14.63 7.32 -21.29
CA THR A 46 -14.01 8.23 -22.27
C THR A 46 -12.80 7.65 -22.97
N MET A 47 -12.10 6.69 -22.36
CA MET A 47 -10.93 6.04 -22.94
C MET A 47 -10.95 4.53 -22.70
N PRO A 48 -10.34 3.72 -23.58
CA PRO A 48 -10.09 2.32 -23.30
C PRO A 48 -9.30 2.19 -22.00
N VAL A 49 -9.74 1.32 -21.11
CA VAL A 49 -9.01 1.01 -19.88
C VAL A 49 -8.14 -0.21 -20.12
N GLU A 50 -6.87 -0.11 -19.72
CA GLU A 50 -6.00 -1.30 -19.65
C GLU A 50 -6.43 -2.21 -18.50
N GLU A 51 -6.03 -3.48 -18.56
CA GLU A 51 -6.30 -4.45 -17.49
C GLU A 51 -5.77 -3.96 -16.13
N GLY A 52 -6.46 -4.34 -15.06
CA GLY A 52 -6.13 -3.95 -13.69
C GLY A 52 -4.65 -4.10 -13.32
N ASP A 53 -4.17 -3.15 -12.54
CA ASP A 53 -2.77 -3.00 -12.14
C ASP A 53 -2.50 -3.73 -10.81
N ASN A 54 -1.44 -4.54 -10.78
CA ASN A 54 -1.12 -5.41 -9.66
C ASN A 54 0.33 -5.18 -9.22
N ALA A 55 0.53 -4.93 -7.93
CA ALA A 55 1.85 -4.71 -7.35
C ALA A 55 2.07 -5.51 -6.08
N LEU A 56 3.27 -6.08 -5.92
CA LEU A 56 3.73 -6.71 -4.68
C LEU A 56 4.91 -5.91 -4.13
N THR A 57 4.79 -5.44 -2.88
CA THR A 57 5.79 -4.62 -2.21
C THR A 57 6.32 -5.33 -0.97
N LEU A 58 7.63 -5.47 -0.88
CA LEU A 58 8.33 -5.87 0.34
C LEU A 58 9.10 -4.67 0.90
N GLN A 59 8.82 -4.29 2.14
CA GLN A 59 9.47 -3.18 2.83
C GLN A 59 10.16 -3.67 4.10
N ALA A 60 11.41 -3.26 4.29
CA ALA A 60 12.14 -3.39 5.54
C ALA A 60 12.39 -2.01 6.16
N THR A 61 12.17 -1.86 7.46
CA THR A 61 12.44 -0.63 8.22
C THR A 61 13.38 -0.96 9.38
N PHE A 62 14.49 -0.23 9.49
CA PHE A 62 15.45 -0.33 10.58
C PHE A 62 15.53 1.00 11.33
N THR A 63 15.36 0.97 12.65
CA THR A 63 15.53 2.13 13.52
C THR A 63 16.93 2.07 14.14
N ILE A 64 17.75 3.08 13.87
CA ILE A 64 19.11 3.18 14.40
C ILE A 64 19.18 4.45 15.25
N GLY A 65 19.46 4.31 16.55
CA GLY A 65 19.53 5.44 17.47
C GLY A 65 19.84 5.05 18.91
N SER A 66 20.13 6.05 19.75
CA SER A 66 20.32 5.86 21.19
C SER A 66 19.01 5.38 21.81
N HIS A 67 19.01 4.15 22.28
CA HIS A 67 17.96 3.58 23.10
C HIS A 67 18.44 3.60 24.55
N ARG A 68 17.51 3.75 25.51
CA ARG A 68 17.86 3.58 26.93
C ARG A 68 18.35 2.13 27.09
N PRO A 69 19.47 1.89 27.80
CA PRO A 69 19.85 0.52 28.13
C PRO A 69 18.69 -0.12 28.89
N HIS A 70 18.21 -1.26 28.39
CA HIS A 70 17.24 -2.07 29.11
C HIS A 70 17.84 -2.42 30.49
N PRO A 71 17.15 -2.18 31.61
CA PRO A 71 17.57 -2.73 32.89
C PRO A 71 17.45 -4.25 32.84
N PHE A 72 18.53 -4.93 33.19
CA PHE A 72 18.61 -6.39 33.37
C PHE A 72 18.02 -6.80 34.72
#